data_AF-A0A059L9T8-F1
#
_entry.id   AF-A0A059L9T8-F1
#
_cell.length_a   1.000
_cell.length_b   1.000
_cell.length_c   1.000
_cell.angle_alpha   90.00
_cell.angle_beta   90.00
_cell.angle_gamma   90.00
#
_symmetry.space_group_name_H-M   'P 1'
#
loop_
_entity.id
_entity.type
_entity.pdbx_description
1 polymer ?
#
loop_
_entity_poly.entity_id
_entity_poly.type
_entity_poly.pdbx_seq_one_letter_code
_entity_poly.pdbx_strand_id
1 'polypeptide(L)'
;MHGAIRAAGFSLMTMFVSCGVGAQDPDTRIGKIAMEGELPAHESIAKLYAELDFQQATQSYLWALPLVSYAQWQAEFRDKLGARSGDLMVLNSYEDKLGVITANATTPYILGFVDLNETDRKVRLAGPAHSATAGECRCGLQRTDERTPATPDAVLSGESACL
;
A
#
# COMPACT_ATOMS: atom_id res chain seq x y z
N MET A 1 51.77 -72.94 0.56
CA MET A 1 50.84 -71.95 0.01
C MET A 1 49.63 -72.67 -0.58
N HIS A 2 48.61 -72.97 0.22
CA HIS A 2 47.36 -73.58 -0.24
C HIS A 2 46.21 -73.17 0.69
N GLY A 3 45.15 -72.61 0.10
CA GLY A 3 43.76 -72.80 0.50
C GLY A 3 43.22 -72.06 1.73
N ALA A 4 42.47 -70.98 1.52
CA ALA A 4 41.32 -70.61 2.35
C ALA A 4 40.45 -69.54 1.64
N ILE A 5 39.82 -69.91 0.52
CA ILE A 5 38.62 -69.22 0.03
C ILE A 5 37.44 -69.92 0.72
N ARG A 6 36.69 -69.19 1.54
CA ARG A 6 35.25 -69.33 1.88
C ARG A 6 34.98 -68.92 3.33
N ALA A 7 34.34 -67.77 3.52
CA ALA A 7 33.26 -67.60 4.50
C ALA A 7 32.63 -66.21 4.39
N ALA A 8 31.30 -66.19 4.38
CA ALA A 8 30.41 -65.08 4.73
C ALA A 8 30.52 -63.82 3.85
N GLY A 9 29.61 -63.51 2.94
CA GLY A 9 28.16 -63.69 3.07
C GLY A 9 27.53 -62.30 3.24
N PHE A 10 27.09 -61.74 2.12
CA PHE A 10 25.96 -60.81 1.98
C PHE A 10 25.59 -60.00 3.23
N SER A 11 26.24 -58.85 3.43
CA SER A 11 25.62 -57.75 4.18
C SER A 11 24.99 -56.79 3.17
N LEU A 12 23.86 -57.22 2.60
CA LEU A 12 22.96 -56.36 1.84
C LEU A 12 21.98 -55.75 2.86
N MET A 13 22.43 -54.72 3.57
CA MET A 13 21.56 -53.89 4.40
C MET A 13 20.76 -52.99 3.45
N THR A 14 19.63 -53.48 2.95
CA THR A 14 18.62 -52.66 2.27
C THR A 14 18.08 -51.62 3.25
N MET A 15 18.70 -50.43 3.26
CA MET A 15 18.05 -49.22 3.76
C MET A 15 16.89 -48.91 2.80
N PHE A 16 15.69 -49.36 3.16
CA PHE A 16 14.48 -48.74 2.67
C PHE A 16 14.43 -47.34 3.27
N VAL A 17 14.94 -46.35 2.53
CA VAL A 17 14.53 -44.95 2.71
C VAL A 17 13.05 -44.91 2.35
N SER A 18 12.21 -45.06 3.37
CA SER A 18 10.77 -44.88 3.26
C SER A 18 10.53 -43.39 3.00
N CYS A 19 10.52 -43.01 1.72
CA CYS A 19 9.92 -41.77 1.24
C CYS A 19 8.40 -41.91 1.37
N GLY A 20 7.93 -42.01 2.61
CA GLY A 20 6.51 -41.98 2.94
C GLY A 20 6.14 -40.54 3.20
N VAL A 21 5.94 -39.74 2.15
CA VAL A 21 5.14 -38.53 2.29
C VAL A 21 3.70 -38.99 2.38
N GLY A 22 3.29 -39.35 3.60
CA GLY A 22 1.88 -39.40 3.91
C GLY A 22 1.35 -37.98 3.79
N ALA A 23 0.30 -37.79 3.00
CA ALA A 23 -0.45 -36.53 2.97
C ALA A 23 -0.86 -36.19 4.42
N GLN A 24 -0.10 -35.29 5.05
CA GLN A 24 -0.47 -34.74 6.34
C GLN A 24 -1.32 -33.54 6.03
N ASP A 25 -2.57 -33.56 6.48
CA ASP A 25 -3.40 -32.38 6.43
C ASP A 25 -2.96 -31.41 7.54
N PRO A 26 -2.22 -30.33 7.25
CA PRO A 26 -1.76 -29.44 8.29
C PRO A 26 -2.94 -28.73 8.94
N ASP A 27 -2.92 -28.66 10.27
CA ASP A 27 -3.82 -27.79 11.02
C ASP A 27 -3.20 -26.40 11.12
N THR A 28 -3.90 -25.41 10.56
CA THR A 28 -3.41 -24.04 10.44
C THR A 28 -4.40 -23.06 11.07
N ARG A 29 -4.02 -21.78 11.19
CA ARG A 29 -4.94 -20.74 11.72
C ARG A 29 -6.17 -20.53 10.85
N ILE A 30 -6.09 -20.87 9.57
CA ILE A 30 -7.19 -20.81 8.61
C ILE A 30 -7.98 -22.14 8.61
N GLY A 31 -7.72 -22.99 9.61
CA GLY A 31 -8.25 -24.34 9.78
C GLY A 31 -7.42 -25.39 9.04
N LYS A 32 -7.89 -26.64 9.13
CA LYS A 32 -7.27 -27.79 8.48
C LYS A 32 -7.30 -27.65 6.95
N ILE A 33 -6.21 -28.04 6.28
CA ILE A 33 -6.07 -28.04 4.81
C ILE A 33 -5.92 -29.49 4.36
N ALA A 34 -6.85 -29.97 3.53
CA ALA A 34 -6.78 -31.33 2.98
C ALA A 34 -5.71 -31.41 1.88
N MET A 35 -4.90 -32.47 1.92
CA MET A 35 -3.79 -32.70 0.98
C MET A 35 -4.00 -33.98 0.16
N GLU A 36 -3.70 -33.93 -1.14
CA GLU A 36 -3.61 -35.07 -2.04
C GLU A 36 -2.14 -35.28 -2.44
N GLY A 37 -1.42 -36.06 -1.63
CA GLY A 37 0.03 -36.20 -1.76
C GLY A 37 0.77 -34.93 -1.33
N GLU A 38 1.54 -34.33 -2.24
CA GLU A 38 2.31 -33.10 -2.01
C GLU A 38 1.52 -31.81 -2.29
N LEU A 39 0.34 -31.94 -2.91
CA LEU A 39 -0.46 -30.80 -3.35
C LEU A 39 -1.73 -30.67 -2.51
N PRO A 40 -2.27 -29.44 -2.35
CA PRO A 40 -3.59 -29.26 -1.76
C PRO A 40 -4.63 -30.05 -2.56
N ALA A 41 -5.52 -30.75 -1.84
CA ALA A 41 -6.68 -31.39 -2.44
C ALA A 41 -7.51 -30.36 -3.22
N HIS A 42 -8.18 -30.80 -4.29
CA HIS A 42 -8.91 -29.86 -5.16
C HIS A 42 -9.97 -29.04 -4.39
N GLU A 43 -10.59 -29.66 -3.39
CA GLU A 43 -11.55 -29.05 -2.47
C GLU A 43 -10.96 -27.92 -1.58
N SER A 44 -9.67 -27.99 -1.25
CA SER A 44 -8.97 -26.99 -0.44
C SER A 44 -8.60 -25.73 -1.23
N ILE A 45 -8.55 -25.80 -2.56
CA ILE A 45 -8.06 -24.71 -3.42
C ILE A 45 -8.93 -23.45 -3.25
N ALA A 46 -10.25 -23.59 -3.32
CA ALA A 46 -11.16 -22.45 -3.19
C ALA A 46 -11.01 -21.74 -1.85
N LYS A 47 -10.80 -22.51 -0.76
CA LYS A 47 -10.56 -21.98 0.58
C LYS A 47 -9.25 -21.20 0.65
N LEU A 48 -8.18 -21.71 0.06
CA LEU A 48 -6.87 -21.05 0.03
C LEU A 48 -6.92 -19.72 -0.75
N TYR A 49 -7.61 -19.68 -1.89
CA TYR A 49 -7.78 -18.44 -2.65
C TYR A 49 -8.68 -17.44 -1.94
N ALA A 50 -9.76 -17.88 -1.30
CA ALA A 50 -10.61 -16.99 -0.52
C ALA A 50 -9.83 -16.32 0.64
N GLU A 51 -8.97 -17.09 1.30
CA GLU A 51 -8.09 -16.55 2.35
C GLU A 51 -7.03 -15.60 1.78
N LEU A 52 -6.43 -15.93 0.63
CA LEU A 52 -5.49 -15.06 -0.06
C LEU A 52 -6.14 -13.71 -0.41
N ASP A 53 -7.34 -13.74 -0.98
CA ASP A 53 -8.09 -12.53 -1.34
C ASP A 53 -8.46 -11.71 -0.09
N PHE A 54 -8.84 -12.37 1.01
CA PHE A 54 -9.12 -11.71 2.28
C PHE A 54 -7.89 -10.96 2.84
N GLN A 55 -6.73 -11.62 2.84
CA GLN A 55 -5.48 -11.02 3.31
C GLN A 55 -5.06 -9.86 2.40
N GLN A 56 -5.14 -10.04 1.08
CA GLN A 56 -4.82 -9.00 0.12
C GLN A 56 -5.75 -7.79 0.26
N ALA A 57 -7.05 -8.01 0.42
CA ALA A 57 -8.02 -6.93 0.66
C ALA A 57 -7.69 -6.15 1.93
N THR A 58 -7.42 -6.84 3.03
CA THR A 58 -7.08 -6.22 4.33
C THR A 58 -5.80 -5.38 4.23
N GLN A 59 -4.76 -5.91 3.61
CA GLN A 59 -3.50 -5.18 3.43
C GLN A 59 -3.64 -4.00 2.46
N SER A 60 -4.39 -4.17 1.37
CA SER A 60 -4.66 -3.09 0.41
C SER A 60 -5.43 -1.94 1.04
N TYR A 61 -6.38 -2.22 1.94
CA TYR A 61 -7.10 -1.20 2.69
C TYR A 61 -6.15 -0.33 3.51
N LEU A 62 -5.26 -0.96 4.29
CA LEU A 62 -4.28 -0.23 5.11
C LEU A 62 -3.30 0.58 4.26
N TRP A 63 -2.82 0.00 3.15
CA TRP A 63 -1.93 0.68 2.21
C TRP A 63 -2.59 1.90 1.55
N ALA A 64 -3.89 1.81 1.24
CA ALA A 64 -4.62 2.85 0.51
C ALA A 64 -5.18 3.98 1.39
N LEU A 65 -5.12 3.88 2.73
CA LEU A 65 -5.65 4.89 3.67
C LEU A 65 -5.30 6.35 3.30
N PRO A 66 -4.02 6.73 3.08
CA PRO A 66 -3.67 8.11 2.74
C PRO A 66 -4.26 8.56 1.40
N LEU A 67 -4.28 7.66 0.42
CA LEU A 67 -4.80 7.94 -0.93
C LEU A 67 -6.31 8.16 -0.92
N VAL A 68 -7.05 7.28 -0.24
CA VAL A 68 -8.51 7.39 -0.13
C VAL A 68 -8.91 8.64 0.66
N SER A 69 -8.15 9.01 1.69
CA SER A 69 -8.39 10.26 2.43
C SER A 69 -8.30 11.49 1.53
N TYR A 70 -7.27 11.60 0.69
CA TYR A 70 -7.13 12.71 -0.26
C TYR A 70 -8.16 12.65 -1.40
N ALA A 71 -8.47 11.46 -1.93
CA ALA A 71 -9.48 11.30 -2.96
C ALA A 71 -10.87 11.74 -2.48
N GLN A 72 -11.25 11.36 -1.25
CA GLN A 72 -12.50 11.80 -0.65
C GLN A 72 -12.50 13.32 -0.46
N TRP A 73 -11.40 13.89 0.04
CA TRP A 73 -11.31 15.32 0.26
C TRP A 73 -11.42 16.13 -1.05
N GLN A 74 -10.74 15.67 -2.10
CA GLN A 74 -10.85 16.24 -3.44
C GLN A 74 -12.28 16.14 -3.99
N ALA A 75 -12.97 15.01 -3.75
CA ALA A 75 -14.36 14.83 -4.15
C ALA A 75 -15.31 15.79 -3.42
N GLU A 76 -15.17 15.98 -2.10
CA GLU A 76 -15.97 16.94 -1.34
C GLU A 76 -15.71 18.39 -1.82
N PHE A 77 -14.45 18.74 -2.10
CA PHE A 77 -14.08 20.06 -2.63
C PHE A 77 -14.73 20.34 -3.99
N ARG A 78 -14.78 19.33 -4.87
CA ARG A 78 -15.42 19.46 -6.17
C ARG A 78 -16.95 19.45 -6.06
N ASP A 79 -17.51 18.46 -5.37
CA ASP A 79 -18.93 18.15 -5.44
C ASP A 79 -19.78 19.00 -4.48
N LYS A 80 -19.21 19.46 -3.35
CA LYS A 80 -19.91 20.33 -2.38
C LYS A 80 -19.52 21.79 -2.50
N LEU A 81 -18.24 22.08 -2.70
CA LEU A 81 -17.73 23.45 -2.73
C LEU A 81 -17.56 23.99 -4.15
N GLY A 82 -17.70 23.14 -5.18
CA GLY A 82 -17.65 23.56 -6.58
C GLY A 82 -16.25 23.96 -7.07
N ALA A 83 -15.19 23.64 -6.33
CA ALA A 83 -13.84 23.96 -6.76
C ALA A 83 -13.37 23.07 -7.89
N ARG A 84 -12.66 23.67 -8.84
CA ARG A 84 -12.04 22.99 -9.96
C ARG A 84 -10.57 22.72 -9.66
N SER A 85 -9.96 21.88 -10.49
CA SER A 85 -8.51 21.66 -10.48
C SER A 85 -7.78 23.00 -10.54
N GLY A 86 -6.90 23.27 -9.57
CA GLY A 86 -6.13 24.51 -9.47
C GLY A 86 -6.79 25.66 -8.70
N ASP A 87 -8.07 25.56 -8.33
CA ASP A 87 -8.70 26.56 -7.47
C ASP A 87 -8.16 26.45 -6.03
N LEU A 88 -7.84 27.61 -5.42
CA LEU A 88 -7.37 27.70 -4.03
C LEU A 88 -8.51 28.13 -3.11
N MET A 89 -8.65 27.43 -1.99
CA MET A 89 -9.60 27.75 -0.93
C MET A 89 -8.90 28.34 0.28
N VAL A 90 -9.54 29.33 0.89
CA VAL A 90 -9.08 29.95 2.13
C VAL A 90 -10.01 29.50 3.26
N LEU A 91 -9.47 28.73 4.21
CA LEU A 91 -10.17 28.27 5.40
C LEU A 91 -9.73 29.15 6.57
N ASN A 92 -10.58 30.11 6.94
CA ASN A 92 -10.25 31.12 7.94
C ASN A 92 -11.01 30.87 9.25
N SER A 93 -12.31 30.59 9.15
CA SER A 93 -13.17 30.38 10.31
C SER A 93 -12.95 29.00 10.94
N TYR A 94 -13.43 28.82 12.17
CA TYR A 94 -13.45 27.50 12.81
C TYR A 94 -14.35 26.52 12.06
N GLU A 95 -15.50 27.01 11.56
CA GLU A 95 -16.49 26.22 10.83
C GLU A 95 -15.92 25.69 9.52
N ASP A 96 -15.11 26.49 8.81
CA ASP A 96 -14.44 26.09 7.56
C ASP A 96 -13.49 24.90 7.77
N LYS A 97 -12.90 24.79 8.97
CA LYS A 97 -11.89 23.78 9.30
C LYS A 97 -12.47 22.49 9.87
N LEU A 98 -13.77 22.43 10.15
CA LEU A 98 -14.42 21.23 10.71
C LEU A 98 -14.32 20.01 9.78
N GLY A 99 -14.19 20.23 8.47
CA GLY A 99 -14.00 19.16 7.48
C GLY A 99 -12.56 18.65 7.38
N VAL A 100 -11.60 19.27 8.07
CA VAL A 100 -10.17 18.93 7.97
C VAL A 100 -9.75 18.13 9.20
N ILE A 101 -9.25 16.92 8.96
CA ILE A 101 -8.80 16.02 10.04
C ILE A 101 -7.64 16.66 10.82
N THR A 102 -7.78 16.73 12.14
CA THR A 102 -6.75 17.28 13.06
C THR A 102 -6.28 18.72 12.74
N ALA A 103 -7.15 19.56 12.19
CA ALA A 103 -6.80 20.94 11.86
C ALA A 103 -6.36 21.78 13.07
N ASN A 104 -5.38 22.65 12.86
CA ASN A 104 -5.05 23.69 13.82
C ASN A 104 -6.14 24.79 13.80
N ALA A 105 -6.71 25.10 14.97
CA ALA A 105 -7.78 26.09 15.08
C ALA A 105 -7.32 27.54 14.86
N THR A 106 -6.07 27.86 15.21
CA THR A 106 -5.56 29.24 15.28
C THR A 106 -5.00 29.77 13.96
N THR A 107 -4.50 28.91 13.08
CA THR A 107 -3.83 29.33 11.84
C THR A 107 -4.76 29.17 10.64
N PRO A 108 -5.01 30.21 9.83
CA PRO A 108 -5.78 30.09 8.59
C PRO A 108 -5.04 29.21 7.58
N TYR A 109 -5.77 28.45 6.77
CA TYR A 109 -5.20 27.58 5.74
C TYR A 109 -5.56 28.04 4.34
N ILE A 110 -4.60 27.88 3.42
CA ILE A 110 -4.83 27.99 1.98
C ILE A 110 -4.54 26.61 1.39
N LEU A 111 -5.55 26.00 0.77
CA LEU A 111 -5.50 24.62 0.29
C LEU A 111 -6.03 24.53 -1.13
N GLY A 112 -5.52 23.59 -1.91
CA GLY A 112 -6.00 23.35 -3.26
C GLY A 112 -5.56 21.98 -3.75
N PHE A 113 -6.34 21.43 -4.67
CA PHE A 113 -6.01 20.20 -5.38
C PHE A 113 -5.78 20.50 -6.85
N VAL A 114 -4.80 19.82 -7.43
CA VAL A 114 -4.41 19.99 -8.82
C VAL A 114 -4.36 18.61 -9.47
N ASP A 115 -5.12 18.43 -10.55
CA ASP A 115 -4.98 17.30 -11.46
C ASP A 115 -3.97 17.64 -12.56
N LEU A 116 -2.80 17.00 -12.49
CA LEU A 116 -1.71 17.20 -13.45
C LEU A 116 -1.98 16.56 -14.82
N ASN A 117 -3.07 15.81 -15.00
CA ASN A 117 -3.51 15.37 -16.33
C ASN A 117 -4.27 16.49 -17.06
N GLU A 118 -4.90 17.40 -16.34
CA GLU A 118 -5.66 18.52 -16.90
C GLU A 118 -4.80 19.79 -17.07
N THR A 119 -3.79 19.97 -16.23
CA THR A 119 -2.89 21.13 -16.24
C THR A 119 -1.51 20.80 -16.81
N ASP A 120 -0.77 21.80 -17.28
CA ASP A 120 0.63 21.61 -17.70
C ASP A 120 1.45 20.90 -16.61
N ARG A 121 2.45 20.09 -17.04
CA ARG A 121 3.29 19.21 -16.20
C ARG A 121 3.95 19.88 -14.98
N LYS A 122 3.87 21.21 -14.82
CA LYS A 122 4.38 21.94 -13.66
C LYS A 122 3.38 23.01 -13.23
N VAL A 123 2.92 22.95 -11.98
CA VAL A 123 2.08 23.98 -11.38
C VAL A 123 2.88 24.68 -10.28
N ARG A 124 3.04 26.00 -10.42
CA ARG A 124 3.70 26.86 -9.43
C ARG A 124 2.65 27.58 -8.60
N LEU A 125 2.69 27.41 -7.29
CA LEU A 125 1.99 28.25 -6.34
C LEU A 125 2.86 29.48 -6.08
N ALA A 126 2.40 30.66 -6.52
CA ALA A 126 3.05 31.93 -6.23
C ALA A 126 2.43 32.55 -4.98
N GLY A 127 3.15 32.51 -3.87
CA GLY A 127 2.76 33.17 -2.62
C GLY A 127 3.09 34.67 -2.64
N PRO A 128 2.34 35.50 -1.90
CA PRO A 128 2.71 36.90 -1.75
C PRO A 128 4.01 37.02 -0.93
N ALA A 129 4.98 37.78 -1.47
CA ALA A 129 6.35 37.93 -0.95
C ALA A 129 6.48 38.43 0.51
N HIS A 130 5.38 38.84 1.14
CA HIS A 130 5.36 39.45 2.49
C HIS A 130 4.49 38.67 3.51
N SER A 131 4.03 37.46 3.18
CA SER A 131 3.28 36.61 4.12
C SER A 131 4.17 35.56 4.76
N ALA A 132 4.14 35.45 6.09
CA ALA A 132 4.76 34.34 6.81
C ALA A 132 3.88 33.09 6.65
N THR A 133 4.02 32.41 5.50
CA THR A 133 3.26 31.21 5.14
C THR A 133 4.18 30.00 5.19
N ALA A 134 3.77 28.97 5.93
CA ALA A 134 4.38 27.65 5.89
C ALA A 134 3.48 26.71 5.09
N GLY A 135 4.05 25.93 4.18
CA GLY A 135 3.30 25.02 3.33
C GLY A 135 4.21 24.01 2.65
N GLU A 136 3.58 22.99 2.08
CA GLU A 136 4.24 22.02 1.24
C GLU A 136 3.30 21.55 0.13
N CYS A 137 3.86 20.77 -0.79
CA CYS A 137 3.12 20.09 -1.82
C CYS A 137 3.25 18.57 -1.66
N ARG A 138 2.13 17.86 -1.75
CA ARG A 138 2.06 16.39 -1.58
C ARG A 138 1.49 15.69 -2.79
N CYS A 139 1.96 14.48 -3.07
CA CYS A 139 1.34 13.57 -4.03
C CYS A 139 0.13 12.83 -3.42
N GLY A 140 -0.57 12.01 -4.21
CA GLY A 140 -1.74 11.24 -3.76
C GLY A 140 -1.48 10.27 -2.59
N LEU A 141 -0.25 9.74 -2.47
CA LEU A 141 0.19 8.94 -1.32
C LEU A 141 0.66 9.79 -0.12
N GLN A 142 0.36 11.10 -0.14
CA GLN A 142 0.73 12.08 0.88
C GLN A 142 2.24 12.23 1.12
N ARG A 143 3.08 11.79 0.17
CA ARG A 143 4.52 12.04 0.22
C ARG A 143 4.82 13.49 -0.18
N THR A 144 5.67 14.13 0.61
CA THR A 144 6.18 15.48 0.37
C THR A 144 6.98 15.50 -0.93
N ASP A 145 6.74 16.49 -1.80
CA ASP A 145 7.65 16.74 -2.92
C ASP A 145 8.91 17.44 -2.39
N GLU A 146 9.96 16.66 -2.17
CA GLU A 146 11.26 17.14 -1.65
C GLU A 146 11.96 18.14 -2.57
N ARG A 147 11.54 18.26 -3.84
CA ARG A 147 12.09 19.24 -4.77
C ARG A 147 11.49 20.63 -4.56
N THR A 148 10.50 20.75 -3.69
CA THR A 148 9.83 22.00 -3.36
C THR A 148 10.32 22.53 -2.01
N PRO A 149 11.07 23.65 -1.97
CA PRO A 149 11.42 24.27 -0.70
C PRO A 149 10.15 24.75 0.03
N ALA A 150 10.13 24.67 1.35
CA ALA A 150 9.10 25.24 2.23
C ALA A 150 9.19 26.77 2.24
N THR A 151 9.01 27.37 1.07
CA THR A 151 9.13 28.79 0.77
C THR A 151 7.86 29.26 0.07
N PRO A 152 7.57 30.57 0.07
CA PRO A 152 6.38 31.12 -0.59
C PRO A 152 6.22 30.77 -2.08
N ASP A 153 7.26 30.22 -2.74
CA ASP A 153 7.24 29.82 -4.16
C ASP A 153 7.33 28.30 -4.33
N ALA A 154 6.27 27.59 -3.94
CA ALA A 154 6.19 26.14 -4.05
C ALA A 154 5.87 25.68 -5.50
N VAL A 155 6.53 24.64 -6.01
CA VAL A 155 6.35 24.15 -7.40
C VAL A 155 6.10 22.64 -7.43
N LEU A 156 4.87 22.25 -7.79
CA LEU A 156 4.53 20.87 -8.11
C LEU A 156 5.03 20.50 -9.51
N SER A 157 5.79 19.40 -9.62
CA SER A 157 6.21 18.80 -10.90
C SER A 157 5.49 17.47 -11.12
N GLY A 158 5.06 17.19 -12.36
CA GLY A 158 4.40 15.93 -12.75
C GLY A 158 5.26 14.67 -12.64
N GLU A 159 6.56 14.80 -12.38
CA GLU A 159 7.42 13.67 -12.00
C GLU A 159 7.24 13.23 -10.54
N SER A 160 6.55 14.05 -9.73
CA SER A 160 6.29 13.80 -8.31
C SER A 160 5.00 12.99 -8.10
N ALA A 161 4.35 12.54 -9.18
CA ALA A 161 3.27 11.55 -9.16
C ALA A 161 3.85 10.18 -8.77
N CYS A 162 4.12 10.05 -7.47
CA CYS A 162 4.64 8.87 -6.82
C CYS A 162 3.61 7.73 -6.88
N LEU A 163 3.67 6.92 -7.94
CA LEU A 163 3.18 5.54 -7.99
C LEU A 163 4.39 4.61 -8.00
#